data_AF-A0A956F229-F1
#
_entry.id   AF-A0A956F229-F1
#
_cell.length_a   1.000
_cell.length_b   1.000
_cell.length_c   1.000
_cell.angle_alpha   90.00
_cell.angle_beta   90.00
_cell.angle_gamma   90.00
#
_symmetry.space_group_name_H-M   'P 1'
#
loop_
_entity.id
_entity.type
_entity.pdbx_description
1 polymer ?
#
loop_
_entity_poly.entity_id
_entity_poly.type
_entity_poly.pdbx_seq_one_letter_code
_entity_poly.pdbx_strand_id
1 'polypeptide(L)'
;MSSERRAAWFLAATLTVGCGGSASVPAAHQVPPEPASATLASLDAQGARHVLSRFAFGPRPGEVEALQRQGLTAWLDAQLKPEGIPDAEADRRLEPYLSSLSPDQQLRAFRALKKGGT
;
A
#
# COMPACT_ATOMS: atom_id res chain seq x y z
N MET A 1 8.91 -50.85 45.58
CA MET A 1 9.10 -49.54 44.92
C MET A 1 10.57 -49.16 45.04
N SER A 2 11.40 -49.43 44.03
CA SER A 2 11.76 -48.48 42.95
C SER A 2 12.19 -47.11 43.49
N SER A 3 13.32 -46.51 43.14
CA SER A 3 14.50 -46.84 42.34
C SER A 3 15.41 -45.61 42.54
N GLU A 4 16.71 -45.83 42.51
CA GLU A 4 17.79 -44.91 42.84
C GLU A 4 17.78 -43.64 41.97
N ARG A 5 18.06 -42.48 42.56
CA ARG A 5 18.25 -41.23 41.82
C ARG A 5 19.70 -40.80 41.91
N ARG A 6 20.31 -40.76 40.72
CA ARG A 6 21.38 -39.87 40.24
C ARG A 6 22.82 -40.38 40.40
N ALA A 7 23.16 -41.33 39.52
CA ALA A 7 24.52 -41.46 39.03
C ALA A 7 24.79 -40.34 38.01
N ALA A 8 25.69 -39.43 38.37
CA ALA A 8 26.31 -38.49 37.46
C ALA A 8 27.17 -39.26 36.46
N TRP A 9 26.88 -39.11 35.17
CA TRP A 9 27.77 -39.55 34.11
C TRP A 9 28.20 -38.34 33.30
N PHE A 10 29.48 -38.02 33.47
CA PHE A 10 30.27 -37.17 32.59
C PHE A 10 30.27 -37.75 31.17
N LEU A 11 29.93 -36.94 30.17
CA LEU A 11 30.28 -37.16 28.76
C LEU A 11 30.56 -35.76 28.19
N ALA A 12 31.82 -35.32 28.16
CA ALA A 12 32.82 -35.63 27.13
C ALA A 12 32.47 -34.95 25.79
N ALA A 13 33.23 -33.91 25.50
CA ALA A 13 33.26 -33.22 24.21
C ALA A 13 33.97 -34.07 23.16
N THR A 14 33.47 -34.09 21.92
CA THR A 14 34.28 -34.35 20.72
C THR A 14 33.69 -33.61 19.51
N LEU A 15 34.52 -32.76 18.91
CA LEU A 15 34.34 -32.03 17.65
C LEU A 15 34.12 -32.97 16.45
N THR A 16 33.22 -32.57 15.55
CA THR A 16 33.42 -32.74 14.09
C THR A 16 32.94 -31.49 13.37
N VAL A 17 33.89 -30.60 13.05
CA VAL A 17 33.71 -29.57 12.01
C VAL A 17 33.72 -30.30 10.68
N GLY A 18 32.55 -30.48 10.08
CA GLY A 18 32.39 -30.93 8.70
C GLY A 18 32.20 -29.74 7.78
N CYS A 19 33.24 -29.36 7.03
CA CYS A 19 33.08 -28.51 5.84
C CYS A 19 32.41 -29.32 4.73
N GLY A 20 31.09 -29.47 4.80
CA GLY A 20 30.28 -29.89 3.67
C GLY A 20 30.06 -28.70 2.76
N GLY A 21 30.76 -28.65 1.62
CA GLY A 21 30.51 -27.67 0.58
C GLY A 21 29.10 -27.85 0.03
N SER A 22 28.16 -27.04 0.51
CA SER A 22 26.87 -26.87 -0.15
C SER A 22 27.12 -26.16 -1.47
N ALA A 23 27.08 -26.92 -2.57
CA ALA A 23 26.84 -26.35 -3.88
C ALA A 23 25.45 -25.69 -3.83
N SER A 24 25.42 -24.41 -3.50
CA SER A 24 24.25 -23.56 -3.63
C SER A 24 23.92 -23.48 -5.12
N VAL A 25 23.04 -24.36 -5.56
CA VAL A 25 22.27 -24.16 -6.79
C VAL A 25 21.61 -22.79 -6.61
N PRO A 26 21.88 -21.78 -7.46
CA PRO A 26 21.09 -20.57 -7.41
C PRO A 26 19.66 -21.05 -7.62
N ALA A 27 18.80 -20.84 -6.62
CA ALA A 27 17.38 -21.01 -6.78
C ALA A 27 17.01 -20.12 -7.96
N ALA A 28 16.87 -20.74 -9.14
CA ALA A 28 16.25 -20.13 -10.28
C ALA A 28 15.02 -19.46 -9.71
N HIS A 29 14.93 -18.14 -9.89
CA HIS A 29 13.82 -17.33 -9.45
C HIS A 29 12.57 -18.09 -9.89
N GLN A 30 11.90 -18.76 -8.95
CA GLN A 30 10.69 -19.48 -9.26
C GLN A 30 9.74 -18.36 -9.63
N VAL A 31 9.57 -18.15 -10.94
CA VAL A 31 8.53 -17.28 -11.45
C VAL A 31 7.27 -17.84 -10.83
N PRO A 32 6.62 -17.08 -9.92
CA PRO A 32 5.40 -17.55 -9.28
C PRO A 32 4.44 -17.99 -10.39
N PRO A 33 3.60 -19.02 -10.15
CA PRO A 33 2.59 -19.41 -11.12
C PRO A 33 1.90 -18.14 -11.62
N GLU A 34 1.88 -17.98 -12.95
CA GLU A 34 1.33 -16.81 -13.62
C GLU A 34 0.00 -16.45 -12.94
N PRO A 35 -0.22 -15.20 -12.50
CA PRO A 35 -1.42 -14.87 -11.75
C PRO A 35 -2.61 -15.21 -12.64
N ALA A 36 -3.32 -16.29 -12.27
CA ALA A 36 -4.56 -16.68 -12.92
C ALA A 36 -5.38 -15.43 -13.13
N SER A 37 -5.72 -15.12 -14.39
CA SER A 37 -6.46 -13.92 -14.80
C SER A 37 -7.50 -13.61 -13.74
N ALA A 38 -7.20 -12.59 -12.91
CA ALA A 38 -7.99 -12.30 -11.74
C ALA A 38 -9.36 -11.87 -12.26
N THR A 39 -10.29 -12.81 -12.26
CA THR A 39 -11.70 -12.46 -12.36
C THR A 39 -11.92 -11.54 -11.17
N LEU A 40 -12.51 -10.35 -11.38
CA LEU A 40 -12.83 -9.40 -10.32
C LEU A 40 -13.90 -10.02 -9.41
N ALA A 41 -13.51 -11.05 -8.67
CA ALA A 41 -14.29 -11.71 -7.66
C ALA A 41 -14.56 -10.71 -6.54
N SER A 42 -15.63 -10.94 -5.78
CA SER A 42 -15.94 -10.16 -4.58
C SER A 42 -14.69 -10.02 -3.71
N LEU A 43 -14.26 -8.79 -3.46
CA LEU A 43 -13.09 -8.49 -2.63
C LEU A 43 -13.32 -8.96 -1.20
N ASP A 44 -12.40 -9.75 -0.66
CA ASP A 44 -12.33 -9.95 0.78
C ASP A 44 -11.76 -8.70 1.49
N ALA A 45 -11.75 -8.70 2.82
CA ALA A 45 -11.36 -7.53 3.59
C ALA A 45 -9.86 -7.22 3.50
N GLN A 46 -9.00 -8.19 3.14
CA GLN A 46 -7.58 -7.95 2.93
C GLN A 46 -7.33 -7.37 1.54
N GLY A 47 -7.98 -7.91 0.51
CA GLY A 47 -7.97 -7.40 -0.84
C GLY A 47 -8.49 -5.97 -0.91
N ALA A 48 -9.62 -5.68 -0.26
CA ALA A 48 -10.16 -4.32 -0.20
C ALA A 48 -9.19 -3.34 0.47
N ARG A 49 -8.54 -3.72 1.58
CA ARG A 49 -7.48 -2.92 2.20
C ARG A 49 -6.29 -2.70 1.26
N HIS A 50 -5.89 -3.74 0.53
CA HIS A 50 -4.78 -3.65 -0.41
C HIS A 50 -5.11 -2.67 -1.54
N VAL A 51 -6.29 -2.80 -2.15
CA VAL A 51 -6.78 -1.87 -3.18
C VAL A 51 -6.77 -0.43 -2.66
N LEU A 52 -7.40 -0.17 -1.52
CA LEU A 52 -7.45 1.19 -0.94
C LEU A 52 -6.06 1.73 -0.57
N SER A 53 -5.09 0.87 -0.25
CA SER A 53 -3.72 1.28 0.06
C SER A 53 -2.84 1.49 -1.18
N ARG A 54 -3.28 1.06 -2.37
CA ARG A 54 -2.52 1.19 -3.62
C ARG A 54 -3.12 2.23 -4.56
N PHE A 55 -4.45 2.30 -4.60
CA PHE A 55 -5.19 3.17 -5.51
C PHE A 55 -5.79 4.39 -4.79
N ALA A 56 -5.71 4.45 -3.46
CA ALA A 56 -6.09 5.60 -2.66
C ALA A 56 -5.04 5.84 -1.55
N PHE A 57 -5.31 6.78 -0.66
CA PHE A 57 -4.42 7.15 0.46
C PHE A 57 -4.47 6.18 1.65
N GLY A 58 -4.96 4.96 1.45
CA GLY A 58 -5.24 3.98 2.49
C GLY A 58 -6.70 3.99 2.94
N PRO A 59 -7.15 2.90 3.60
CA PRO A 59 -8.55 2.74 4.01
C PRO A 59 -8.89 3.64 5.21
N ARG A 60 -9.93 4.46 5.06
CA ARG A 60 -10.59 5.17 6.18
C ARG A 60 -11.56 4.22 6.91
N PRO A 61 -11.95 4.52 8.16
CA PRO A 61 -12.97 3.74 8.87
C PRO A 61 -14.25 3.58 8.03
N GLY A 62 -14.68 2.35 7.78
CA GLY A 62 -15.87 2.03 6.99
C GLY A 62 -15.67 1.89 5.47
N GLU A 63 -14.49 2.26 4.93
CA GLU A 63 -14.26 2.19 3.47
C GLU A 63 -14.02 0.77 2.97
N VAL A 64 -13.50 -0.12 3.82
CA VAL A 64 -13.34 -1.53 3.45
C VAL A 64 -14.70 -2.14 3.17
N GLU A 65 -15.66 -1.94 4.08
CA GLU A 65 -17.03 -2.42 3.96
C GLU A 65 -17.79 -1.71 2.82
N ALA A 66 -17.49 -0.44 2.56
CA ALA A 66 -18.05 0.29 1.43
C ALA A 66 -17.55 -0.28 0.08
N LEU A 67 -16.24 -0.50 -0.05
CA LEU A 67 -15.64 -1.06 -1.26
C LEU A 67 -16.10 -2.50 -1.51
N GLN A 68 -16.24 -3.32 -0.46
CA GLN A 68 -16.77 -4.68 -0.59
C GLN A 68 -18.22 -4.70 -1.06
N ARG A 69 -19.06 -3.76 -0.58
CA ARG A 69 -20.45 -3.63 -1.01
C ARG A 69 -20.58 -3.07 -2.43
N GLN A 70 -19.77 -2.10 -2.79
CA GLN A 70 -19.77 -1.48 -4.12
C GLN A 70 -19.16 -2.39 -5.19
N GLY A 71 -18.14 -3.18 -4.82
CA GLY A 71 -17.35 -3.99 -5.74
C GLY A 71 -16.24 -3.19 -6.43
N LEU A 72 -15.17 -3.91 -6.81
CA LEU A 72 -13.95 -3.28 -7.35
C LEU A 72 -14.20 -2.56 -8.68
N THR A 73 -14.89 -3.20 -9.62
CA THR A 73 -15.12 -2.63 -10.96
C THR A 73 -15.88 -1.32 -10.88
N ALA A 74 -17.02 -1.30 -10.19
CA ALA A 74 -17.84 -0.11 -10.06
C ALA A 74 -17.14 1.00 -9.27
N TRP A 75 -16.33 0.64 -8.27
CA TRP A 75 -15.49 1.60 -7.56
C TRP A 75 -14.41 2.21 -8.47
N LEU A 76 -13.71 1.38 -9.23
CA LEU A 76 -12.66 1.84 -10.14
C LEU A 76 -13.23 2.71 -11.27
N ASP A 77 -14.36 2.33 -11.85
CA ASP A 77 -15.06 3.12 -12.87
C ASP A 77 -15.43 4.52 -12.35
N ALA A 78 -15.82 4.62 -11.08
CA ALA A 78 -16.07 5.91 -10.44
C ALA A 78 -14.78 6.73 -10.27
N GLN A 79 -13.66 6.10 -9.86
CA GLN A 79 -12.37 6.80 -9.74
C GLN A 79 -11.86 7.37 -11.08
N LEU A 80 -12.20 6.73 -12.21
CA LEU A 80 -11.83 7.20 -13.54
C LEU A 80 -12.72 8.33 -14.07
N LYS A 81 -13.82 8.66 -13.38
CA LYS A 81 -14.78 9.72 -13.74
C LYS A 81 -15.00 10.65 -12.53
N PRO A 82 -13.97 11.42 -12.13
CA PRO A 82 -14.00 12.21 -10.89
C PRO A 82 -15.03 13.34 -10.90
N GLU A 83 -15.49 13.77 -12.07
CA GLU A 83 -16.46 14.87 -12.25
C GLU A 83 -17.82 14.54 -11.60
N GLY A 84 -18.15 13.26 -11.49
CA GLY A 84 -19.36 12.76 -10.83
C GLY A 84 -19.21 12.50 -9.33
N ILE A 85 -18.02 12.67 -8.74
CA ILE A 85 -17.77 12.41 -7.32
C ILE A 85 -18.02 13.70 -6.51
N PRO A 86 -19.05 13.75 -5.65
CA PRO A 86 -19.30 14.94 -4.82
C PRO A 86 -18.25 15.03 -3.70
N ASP A 87 -17.48 16.12 -3.67
CA ASP A 87 -16.49 16.41 -2.63
C ASP A 87 -16.57 17.86 -2.12
N ALA A 88 -17.75 18.21 -1.59
CA ALA A 88 -18.03 19.56 -1.11
C ALA A 88 -17.11 20.01 0.04
N GLU A 89 -16.55 19.07 0.81
CA GLU A 89 -15.61 19.40 1.88
C GLU A 89 -14.25 19.80 1.31
N ALA A 90 -13.74 19.10 0.28
CA ALA A 90 -12.53 19.55 -0.42
C ALA A 90 -12.74 20.93 -1.04
N ASP A 91 -13.88 21.14 -1.72
CA ASP A 91 -14.22 22.45 -2.32
C ASP A 91 -14.18 23.57 -1.28
N ARG A 92 -14.83 23.36 -0.14
CA ARG A 92 -14.86 24.32 0.98
C ARG A 92 -13.47 24.61 1.54
N ARG A 93 -12.61 23.60 1.64
CA ARG A 93 -11.24 23.76 2.15
C ARG A 93 -10.31 24.44 1.14
N LEU A 94 -10.57 24.28 -0.16
CA LEU A 94 -9.77 24.88 -1.22
C LEU A 94 -10.15 26.34 -1.49
N GLU A 95 -11.40 26.74 -1.23
CA GLU A 95 -11.95 28.07 -1.53
C GLU A 95 -11.02 29.26 -1.16
N PRO A 96 -10.42 29.31 0.05
CA PRO A 96 -9.53 30.42 0.42
C PRO A 96 -8.25 30.52 -0.42
N TYR A 97 -7.84 29.42 -1.08
CA TYR A 97 -6.59 29.30 -1.81
C TYR A 97 -6.77 29.38 -3.33
N LEU A 98 -8.00 29.32 -3.86
CA LEU A 98 -8.26 29.26 -5.30
C LEU A 98 -7.70 30.46 -6.06
N SER A 99 -7.72 31.65 -5.46
CA SER A 99 -7.11 32.87 -6.05
C SER A 99 -5.59 32.77 -6.19
N SER A 100 -4.93 31.94 -5.36
CA SER A 100 -3.50 31.65 -5.45
C SER A 100 -3.17 30.47 -6.39
N LEU A 101 -4.18 29.74 -6.85
CA LEU A 101 -4.02 28.61 -7.77
C LEU A 101 -4.27 28.97 -9.24
N SER A 102 -4.55 30.24 -9.54
CA SER A 102 -4.66 30.78 -10.90
C SER A 102 -3.31 31.41 -11.32
N PRO A 103 -2.43 30.66 -12.03
CA PRO A 103 -1.10 31.15 -12.37
C PRO A 103 -1.17 32.36 -13.30
N ASP A 104 -2.23 32.46 -14.10
CA ASP A 104 -2.49 33.58 -14.99
C ASP A 104 -2.90 34.85 -14.21
N GLN A 105 -3.71 34.76 -13.16
CA GLN A 105 -4.00 35.89 -12.28
C GLN A 105 -2.76 36.33 -11.52
N GLN A 106 -1.98 35.39 -10.97
CA GLN A 106 -0.73 35.69 -10.27
C GLN A 106 0.30 36.36 -11.19
N LEU A 107 0.44 35.87 -12.43
CA LEU A 107 1.35 36.43 -13.41
C LEU A 107 0.91 37.83 -13.86
N ARG A 108 -0.41 38.07 -14.01
CA ARG A 108 -0.96 39.41 -14.30
C ARG A 108 -0.72 40.38 -13.14
N ALA A 109 -0.97 39.96 -11.91
CA ALA A 109 -0.73 40.77 -10.71
C ALA A 109 0.76 41.14 -10.56
N PHE A 110 1.67 40.18 -10.75
CA PHE A 110 3.11 40.41 -10.71
C PHE A 110 3.58 41.39 -11.81
N ARG A 111 3.09 41.22 -13.05
CA ARG A 111 3.41 42.13 -14.17
C ARG A 111 2.92 43.56 -13.94
N ALA A 112 1.75 43.72 -13.32
CA ALA A 112 1.21 45.03 -12.96
C ALA A 112 2.07 45.74 -11.91
N LEU A 113 2.49 45.03 -10.86
CA LEU A 113 3.42 45.56 -9.83
C LEU A 113 4.74 46.05 -10.44
N LYS A 114 5.34 45.28 -11.37
CA LYS A 114 6.60 45.68 -12.02
C LYS A 114 6.45 46.91 -12.95
N LYS A 115 5.27 47.13 -13.53
CA LYS A 115 5.02 48.27 -14.44
C LYS A 115 4.80 49.61 -13.72
N GLY A 116 4.43 49.59 -12.44
CA GLY A 116 4.13 50.81 -11.66
C GLY A 116 5.31 51.38 -10.85
N GLY A 117 6.52 50.81 -11.00
CA GLY A 117 7.71 51.17 -10.22
C GLY A 117 8.73 52.07 -10.93
N THR A 118 8.33 52.81 -11.96
CA THR A 118 9.18 53.81 -12.66
C THR A 118 8.53 55.17 -12.63
#